data_AF-A0A848GCW5-F1
#
_entry.id   AF-A0A848GCW5-F1
#
_cell.length_a   1.000
_cell.length_b   1.000
_cell.length_c   1.000
_cell.angle_alpha   90.00
_cell.angle_beta   90.00
_cell.angle_gamma   90.00
#
_symmetry.space_group_name_H-M   'P 1'
#
loop_
_entity.id
_entity.type
_entity.pdbx_description
1 polymer ?
#
loop_
_entity_poly.entity_id
_entity_poly.type
_entity_poly.pdbx_seq_one_letter_code
_entity_poly.pdbx_strand_id
1 'polypeptide(L)'
;MLDKLSIAQRLCLWAILATLLFFAAVGFGWYALFHARETLRVVHEERLVSLQRFEAIEQQLQASRRLVLLAFQLDPDSGFASAHVRPLAFYLEQVDAGSQRIEALWKASLQTAPRDPEEARLREAFTARYADWARELDEVLAPLRIGSFRLNNMSYFVQTGEPAGEAASRALAELHDHQTALTAEDYLAAGQRYDQTVIAYAVLALIGALAGTLMALSTLRRMKLAFGVAARVTRAIADGDLAHPVPLLGRDEFGRLLVDVGQMRDGLHRLVDEMRHQVEQLGTEARQLSSTATHAASYADAQAEAVHSMSEAARELDQSIDRVAAHVDASLHTSRESFGRSEESERHIRSMADEMGAVASVVEQTASHVRELDSLSDQISRVVQVILDVADQTNLLALNAAIEAARAGEQGRGFAVVADEVRKLAERTAQSTAEITATIGDIQHRTRSVSSGMQAAVDRVRNGAGLAARASESVEGIRAGSSQVIDAVRSIGEVLQEQSSATREIVRRVHSVSEGTTALSASAARNAESAAGLDQLAKTLDRLSARFRLG
;
A
#
# COMPACT_ATOMS: atom_id res chain seq x y z
N MET A 1 -38.70 19.72 -26.71
CA MET A 1 -39.07 20.16 -25.34
C MET A 1 -39.18 19.00 -24.36
N LEU A 2 -39.74 17.84 -24.75
CA LEU A 2 -39.93 16.68 -23.88
C LEU A 2 -38.61 16.05 -23.35
N ASP A 3 -37.49 16.14 -24.08
CA ASP A 3 -36.22 15.52 -23.67
C ASP A 3 -35.53 16.19 -22.47
N LYS A 4 -35.98 17.37 -22.07
CA LYS A 4 -35.51 18.04 -20.86
C LYS A 4 -36.36 17.72 -19.62
N LEU A 5 -37.51 17.08 -19.82
CA LEU A 5 -38.41 16.71 -18.73
C LEU A 5 -38.00 15.37 -18.14
N SER A 6 -38.07 15.31 -16.82
CA SER A 6 -37.92 14.10 -16.03
C SER A 6 -39.07 13.12 -16.32
N ILE A 7 -38.86 11.83 -16.07
CA ILE A 7 -39.91 10.83 -16.29
C ILE A 7 -41.09 11.06 -15.35
N ALA A 8 -40.81 11.45 -14.11
CA ALA A 8 -41.84 11.85 -13.16
C ALA A 8 -42.68 13.02 -13.71
N GLN A 9 -42.03 14.01 -14.35
CA GLN A 9 -42.73 15.12 -15.00
C GLN A 9 -43.57 14.66 -16.21
N ARG A 10 -43.07 13.73 -17.03
CA ARG A 10 -43.81 13.16 -18.16
C ARG A 10 -45.03 12.35 -17.70
N LEU A 11 -44.89 11.53 -16.66
CA LEU A 11 -45.98 10.75 -16.07
C LEU A 11 -47.02 11.66 -15.39
N CYS A 12 -46.58 12.71 -14.70
CA CYS A 12 -47.47 13.69 -14.09
C CYS A 12 -48.29 14.45 -15.15
N LEU A 13 -47.67 14.89 -16.25
CA LEU A 13 -48.37 15.51 -17.38
C LEU A 13 -49.41 14.56 -17.99
N TRP A 14 -49.09 13.26 -18.09
CA TRP A 14 -50.05 12.26 -18.57
C TRP A 14 -51.22 12.07 -17.61
N ALA A 15 -50.96 11.97 -16.31
CA ALA A 15 -52.01 11.84 -15.30
C ALA A 15 -52.96 13.05 -15.32
N ILE A 16 -52.42 14.27 -15.45
CA ILE A 16 -53.22 15.50 -15.59
C ILE A 16 -54.07 15.46 -16.86
N LEU A 17 -53.48 15.13 -18.02
CA LEU A 17 -54.20 15.06 -19.28
C LEU A 17 -55.31 14.00 -19.27
N ALA A 18 -55.02 12.81 -18.74
CA ALA A 18 -56.00 11.73 -18.61
C ALA A 18 -57.16 12.12 -17.69
N THR A 19 -56.86 12.79 -16.57
CA THR A 19 -57.86 13.29 -15.63
C THR A 19 -58.76 14.35 -16.29
N LEU A 20 -58.18 15.30 -17.01
CA LEU A 20 -58.95 16.32 -17.75
C LEU A 20 -59.86 15.70 -18.81
N LEU A 21 -59.35 14.74 -19.59
CA LEU A 21 -60.15 14.02 -20.59
C LEU A 21 -61.28 13.21 -19.94
N PHE A 22 -61.02 12.57 -18.80
CA PHE A 22 -62.04 11.82 -18.06
C PHE A 22 -63.18 12.73 -17.58
N PHE A 23 -62.87 13.86 -16.93
CA PHE A 23 -63.90 14.80 -16.48
C PHE A 23 -64.67 15.43 -17.64
N ALA A 24 -64.00 15.73 -18.76
CA ALA A 24 -64.67 16.20 -19.97
C ALA A 24 -65.67 15.15 -20.52
N ALA A 25 -65.26 13.87 -20.58
CA ALA A 25 -66.12 12.78 -21.01
C ALA A 25 -67.33 12.57 -20.08
N VAL A 26 -67.13 12.64 -18.77
CA VAL A 26 -68.21 12.51 -17.78
C VAL A 26 -69.19 13.68 -17.88
N GLY A 27 -68.69 14.92 -17.98
CA GLY A 27 -69.53 16.11 -18.11
C GLY A 27 -70.39 16.10 -19.37
N PHE A 28 -69.80 15.71 -20.51
CA PHE A 28 -70.53 15.60 -21.78
C PHE A 28 -71.60 14.50 -21.76
N GLY A 29 -71.30 13.37 -21.12
CA GLY A 29 -72.25 12.26 -20.97
C GLY A 29 -73.45 12.61 -20.11
N TRP A 30 -73.20 13.31 -19.00
CA TRP A 30 -74.26 13.82 -18.15
C TRP A 30 -75.20 14.75 -18.92
N TYR A 31 -74.63 15.69 -19.68
CA TYR A 31 -75.38 16.61 -20.53
C TYR A 31 -76.27 15.89 -21.55
N ALA A 32 -75.73 14.91 -22.26
CA ALA A 32 -76.47 14.13 -23.26
C ALA A 32 -77.61 13.30 -22.65
N LEU A 33 -77.35 12.59 -21.54
CA LEU A 33 -78.36 11.79 -20.85
C LEU A 33 -79.51 12.65 -20.30
N PHE A 34 -79.20 13.84 -19.78
CA PHE A 34 -80.20 14.78 -19.31
C PHE A 34 -81.13 15.24 -20.44
N HIS A 35 -80.58 15.63 -21.59
CA HIS A 35 -81.38 16.08 -22.74
C HIS A 35 -82.18 14.95 -23.40
N ALA A 36 -81.62 13.74 -23.46
CA ALA A 36 -82.34 12.56 -23.93
C ALA A 36 -83.57 12.27 -23.07
N ARG A 37 -83.42 12.32 -21.73
CA ARG A 37 -84.54 12.15 -20.79
C ARG A 37 -85.62 13.21 -20.98
N GLU A 38 -85.24 14.48 -21.14
CA GLU A 38 -86.21 15.58 -21.30
C GLU A 38 -87.00 15.45 -22.60
N THR A 39 -86.33 15.07 -23.69
CA THR A 39 -87.00 14.87 -25.00
C THR A 39 -87.95 13.68 -24.96
N LEU A 40 -87.57 12.59 -24.26
CA LEU A 40 -88.45 11.45 -24.05
C LEU A 40 -89.71 11.83 -23.25
N ARG A 41 -89.58 12.69 -22.23
CA ARG A 41 -90.69 13.19 -21.43
C ARG A 41 -91.69 13.96 -22.28
N VAL A 42 -91.23 14.92 -23.09
CA VAL A 42 -92.08 15.75 -23.95
C VAL A 42 -92.85 14.90 -24.97
N VAL A 43 -92.18 13.97 -25.65
CA VAL A 43 -92.84 13.08 -26.63
C VAL A 43 -93.90 12.19 -25.95
N HIS A 44 -93.64 11.68 -24.75
CA HIS A 44 -94.59 10.81 -24.06
C HIS A 44 -95.75 11.58 -23.39
N GLU A 45 -95.44 12.51 -22.48
CA GLU A 45 -96.43 13.16 -21.61
C GLU A 45 -97.25 14.22 -22.33
N GLU A 46 -96.69 14.91 -23.33
CA GLU A 46 -97.38 16.01 -24.01
C GLU A 46 -97.97 15.58 -25.35
N ARG A 47 -97.20 14.87 -26.18
CA ARG A 47 -97.59 14.57 -27.57
C ARG A 47 -98.48 13.34 -27.68
N LEU A 48 -98.03 12.20 -27.15
CA LEU A 48 -98.75 10.94 -27.27
C LEU A 48 -100.10 10.97 -26.54
N VAL A 49 -100.12 11.59 -25.35
CA VAL A 49 -101.36 11.78 -24.58
C VAL A 49 -102.37 12.68 -25.32
N SER A 50 -101.90 13.71 -26.02
CA SER A 50 -102.79 14.59 -26.81
C SER A 50 -103.40 13.87 -28.01
N LEU A 51 -102.59 13.09 -28.74
CA LEU A 51 -103.08 12.27 -29.86
C LEU A 51 -104.13 11.25 -29.39
N GLN A 52 -103.89 10.55 -28.27
CA GLN A 52 -104.86 9.63 -27.68
C GLN A 52 -106.19 10.31 -27.31
N ARG A 53 -106.16 11.57 -26.86
CA ARG A 53 -107.37 12.34 -26.56
C ARG A 53 -108.14 12.69 -27.84
N PHE A 54 -107.46 13.11 -28.91
CA PHE A 54 -108.12 13.41 -30.19
C PHE A 54 -108.77 12.17 -30.79
N GLU A 55 -108.09 11.02 -30.75
CA GLU A 55 -108.68 9.76 -31.21
C GLU A 55 -109.93 9.37 -30.39
N ALA A 56 -109.90 9.55 -29.07
CA ALA A 56 -111.06 9.30 -28.22
C ALA A 56 -112.23 10.26 -28.51
N ILE A 57 -111.97 11.53 -28.83
CA ILE A 57 -113.01 12.49 -29.24
C ILE A 57 -113.63 12.05 -30.57
N GLU A 58 -112.81 11.70 -31.56
CA GLU A 58 -113.27 11.26 -32.88
C GLU A 58 -114.21 10.04 -32.77
N GLN A 59 -113.83 9.05 -31.94
CA GLN A 59 -114.67 7.87 -31.66
C GLN A 59 -116.03 8.24 -31.08
N GLN A 60 -116.09 9.21 -30.15
CA GLN A 60 -117.36 9.68 -29.58
C GLN A 60 -118.19 10.45 -30.60
N LEU A 61 -117.56 11.26 -31.45
CA LEU A 61 -118.24 12.07 -32.45
C LEU A 61 -118.90 11.18 -33.52
N GLN A 62 -118.20 10.16 -33.98
CA GLN A 62 -118.74 9.12 -34.86
C GLN A 62 -119.83 8.29 -34.19
N ALA A 63 -119.65 7.92 -32.92
CA ALA A 63 -120.66 7.18 -32.15
C ALA A 63 -121.95 8.00 -32.03
N SER A 64 -121.88 9.28 -31.67
CA SER A 64 -123.04 10.17 -31.55
C SER A 64 -123.77 10.31 -32.87
N ARG A 65 -123.06 10.54 -33.99
CA ARG A 65 -123.68 10.59 -35.34
C ARG A 65 -124.47 9.32 -35.67
N ARG A 66 -123.89 8.16 -35.39
CA ARG A 66 -124.55 6.86 -35.61
C ARG A 66 -125.75 6.66 -34.68
N LEU A 67 -125.62 7.01 -33.40
CA LEU A 67 -126.67 6.82 -32.40
C LEU A 67 -127.90 7.68 -32.69
N VAL A 68 -127.74 8.90 -33.20
CA VAL A 68 -128.87 9.75 -33.60
C VAL A 68 -129.66 9.13 -34.76
N LEU A 69 -128.97 8.62 -35.79
CA LEU A 69 -129.63 7.91 -36.89
C LEU A 69 -130.37 6.66 -36.41
N LEU A 70 -129.76 5.90 -35.50
CA LEU A 70 -130.42 4.76 -34.86
C LEU A 70 -131.63 5.21 -34.04
N ALA A 71 -131.56 6.33 -33.33
CA ALA A 71 -132.66 6.86 -32.53
C ALA A 71 -133.92 7.15 -33.38
N PHE A 72 -133.76 7.67 -34.59
CA PHE A 72 -134.89 7.89 -35.52
C PHE A 72 -135.57 6.59 -35.97
N GLN A 73 -134.86 5.46 -35.99
CA GLN A 73 -135.44 4.15 -36.35
C GLN A 73 -136.37 3.59 -35.27
N LEU A 74 -136.39 4.19 -34.06
CA LEU A 74 -137.34 3.83 -33.00
C LEU A 74 -138.71 4.48 -33.14
N ASP A 75 -138.99 5.18 -34.24
CA ASP A 75 -140.33 5.68 -34.57
C ASP A 75 -141.35 4.52 -34.58
N PRO A 76 -142.36 4.53 -33.68
CA PRO A 76 -143.38 3.47 -33.60
C PRO A 76 -144.10 3.22 -34.93
N ASP A 77 -144.23 4.25 -35.78
CA ASP A 77 -144.96 4.18 -37.04
C ASP A 77 -144.10 3.67 -38.22
N SER A 78 -142.77 3.60 -38.04
CA SER A 78 -141.81 3.29 -39.13
C SER A 78 -141.62 1.80 -39.42
N GLY A 79 -142.13 0.91 -38.56
CA GLY A 79 -141.90 -0.55 -38.61
C GLY A 79 -140.51 -0.99 -38.12
N PHE A 80 -139.51 -0.11 -38.12
CA PHE A 80 -138.15 -0.41 -37.67
C PHE A 80 -138.01 -0.49 -36.15
N ALA A 81 -138.91 0.12 -35.38
CA ALA A 81 -138.85 0.12 -33.92
C ALA A 81 -138.79 -1.30 -33.32
N SER A 82 -139.44 -2.28 -33.96
CA SER A 82 -139.40 -3.70 -33.56
C SER A 82 -138.03 -4.36 -33.64
N ALA A 83 -137.11 -3.82 -34.47
CA ALA A 83 -135.74 -4.32 -34.59
C ALA A 83 -134.81 -3.82 -33.48
N HIS A 84 -135.25 -2.85 -32.67
CA HIS A 84 -134.46 -2.29 -31.56
C HIS A 84 -134.84 -2.94 -30.23
N VAL A 85 -133.84 -3.49 -29.53
CA VAL A 85 -134.02 -4.09 -28.19
C VAL A 85 -133.93 -3.05 -27.08
N ARG A 86 -133.26 -1.92 -27.34
CA ARG A 86 -133.02 -0.85 -26.36
C ARG A 86 -134.06 0.26 -26.52
N PRO A 87 -134.53 0.88 -25.43
CA PRO A 87 -135.44 2.01 -25.51
C PRO A 87 -134.74 3.27 -26.04
N LEU A 88 -135.50 4.24 -26.55
CA LEU A 88 -134.98 5.52 -27.06
C LEU A 88 -134.08 6.23 -26.02
N ALA A 89 -134.48 6.19 -24.74
CA ALA A 89 -133.73 6.79 -23.64
C ALA A 89 -132.26 6.33 -23.58
N PHE A 90 -131.97 5.07 -23.90
CA PHE A 90 -130.60 4.55 -23.93
C PHE A 90 -129.75 5.26 -24.99
N TYR A 91 -130.27 5.46 -26.20
CA TYR A 91 -129.54 6.12 -27.28
C TYR A 91 -129.30 7.60 -26.95
N LEU A 92 -130.31 8.28 -26.40
CA LEU A 92 -130.20 9.68 -25.97
C LEU A 92 -129.17 9.85 -24.86
N GLU A 93 -129.20 9.00 -23.82
CA GLU A 93 -128.22 9.01 -22.73
C GLU A 93 -126.78 8.76 -23.23
N GLN A 94 -126.59 7.86 -24.20
CA GLN A 94 -125.27 7.60 -24.79
C GLN A 94 -124.76 8.79 -25.60
N VAL A 95 -125.64 9.50 -26.32
CA VAL A 95 -125.27 10.72 -27.05
C VAL A 95 -124.91 11.84 -26.07
N ASP A 96 -125.71 12.04 -25.01
CA ASP A 96 -125.43 13.05 -23.98
C ASP A 96 -124.11 12.76 -23.23
N ALA A 97 -123.89 11.49 -22.85
CA ALA A 97 -122.64 11.07 -22.23
C ALA A 97 -121.44 11.22 -23.19
N GLY A 98 -121.64 10.95 -24.48
CA GLY A 98 -120.64 11.16 -25.53
C GLY A 98 -120.25 12.64 -25.65
N SER A 99 -121.23 13.54 -25.71
CA SER A 99 -121.00 14.99 -25.76
C SER A 99 -120.25 15.52 -24.54
N GLN A 100 -120.65 15.10 -23.32
CA GLN A 100 -119.94 15.47 -22.09
C GLN A 100 -118.48 14.96 -22.09
N ARG A 101 -118.27 13.74 -22.61
CA ARG A 101 -116.92 13.16 -22.70
C ARG A 101 -116.05 13.90 -23.70
N ILE A 102 -116.61 14.30 -24.85
CA ILE A 102 -115.90 15.12 -25.83
C ILE A 102 -115.51 16.47 -25.21
N GLU A 103 -116.43 17.15 -24.53
CA GLU A 103 -116.13 18.42 -23.86
C GLU A 103 -115.03 18.28 -22.80
N ALA A 104 -115.08 17.22 -21.98
CA ALA A 104 -114.05 16.95 -20.97
C ALA A 104 -112.68 16.69 -21.60
N LEU A 105 -112.62 15.86 -22.65
CA LEU A 105 -111.39 15.54 -23.38
C LEU A 105 -110.84 16.79 -24.09
N TRP A 106 -111.71 17.58 -24.71
CA TRP A 106 -111.33 18.81 -25.42
C TRP A 106 -110.81 19.88 -24.46
N LYS A 107 -111.49 20.07 -23.32
CA LYS A 107 -111.01 20.98 -22.26
C LYS A 107 -109.65 20.55 -21.72
N ALA A 108 -109.40 19.25 -21.59
CA ALA A 108 -108.09 18.73 -21.18
C ALA A 108 -107.01 18.98 -22.23
N SER A 109 -107.30 18.87 -23.54
CA SER A 109 -106.34 19.22 -24.61
C SER A 109 -106.03 20.72 -24.70
N LEU A 110 -106.94 21.59 -24.23
CA LEU A 110 -106.71 23.03 -24.17
C LEU A 110 -105.81 23.47 -22.99
N GLN A 111 -105.52 22.60 -22.02
CA GLN A 111 -104.61 22.92 -20.90
C GLN A 111 -103.15 23.02 -21.34
N THR A 112 -102.77 22.33 -22.42
CA THR A 112 -101.45 22.42 -23.05
C THR A 112 -101.46 23.57 -24.04
N ALA A 113 -100.50 24.50 -23.97
CA ALA A 113 -100.38 25.58 -24.94
C ALA A 113 -100.16 25.04 -26.37
N PRO A 114 -100.69 25.69 -27.43
CA PRO A 114 -100.36 25.32 -28.80
C PRO A 114 -98.87 25.56 -29.05
N ARG A 115 -98.22 24.62 -29.75
CA ARG A 115 -96.79 24.69 -30.07
C ARG A 115 -96.48 25.77 -31.09
N ASP A 116 -97.34 25.88 -32.09
CA ASP A 116 -97.17 26.78 -33.22
C ASP A 116 -98.49 27.48 -33.58
N PRO A 117 -98.43 28.54 -34.40
CA PRO A 117 -99.63 29.27 -34.81
C PRO A 117 -100.64 28.41 -35.59
N GLU A 118 -100.19 27.34 -36.24
CA GLU A 118 -101.06 26.46 -37.04
C GLU A 118 -101.87 25.52 -36.15
N GLU A 119 -101.26 24.96 -35.10
CA GLU A 119 -101.96 24.20 -34.07
C GLU A 119 -103.01 25.06 -33.37
N ALA A 120 -102.70 26.33 -33.08
CA ALA A 120 -103.67 27.27 -32.52
C ALA A 120 -104.88 27.45 -33.46
N ARG A 121 -104.62 27.68 -34.75
CA ARG A 121 -105.64 27.82 -35.80
C ARG A 121 -106.52 26.57 -35.92
N LEU A 122 -105.91 25.38 -35.92
CA LEU A 122 -106.62 24.10 -36.04
C LEU A 122 -107.47 23.79 -34.79
N ARG A 123 -106.99 24.14 -33.60
CA ARG A 123 -107.79 24.03 -32.37
C ARG A 123 -108.99 24.97 -32.36
N GLU A 124 -108.82 26.21 -32.81
CA GLU A 124 -109.93 27.14 -32.99
C GLU A 124 -110.93 26.63 -34.02
N ALA A 125 -110.44 26.08 -35.14
CA ALA A 125 -111.28 25.48 -36.18
C ALA A 125 -112.12 24.32 -35.64
N PHE A 126 -111.51 23.37 -34.92
CA PHE A 126 -112.27 22.27 -34.30
C PHE A 126 -113.27 22.79 -33.27
N THR A 127 -112.89 23.75 -32.42
CA THR A 127 -113.77 24.32 -31.40
C THR A 127 -115.02 24.94 -32.04
N ALA A 128 -114.86 25.70 -33.12
CA ALA A 128 -115.96 26.30 -33.85
C ALA A 128 -116.88 25.25 -34.50
N ARG A 129 -116.29 24.27 -35.21
CA ARG A 129 -117.06 23.21 -35.88
C ARG A 129 -117.77 22.28 -34.91
N TYR A 130 -117.15 21.98 -33.77
CA TYR A 130 -117.77 21.19 -32.71
C TYR A 130 -118.93 21.94 -32.05
N ALA A 131 -118.78 23.25 -31.83
CA ALA A 131 -119.87 24.08 -31.30
C ALA A 131 -121.07 24.15 -32.26
N ASP A 132 -120.81 24.21 -33.57
CA ASP A 132 -121.87 24.09 -34.58
C ASP A 132 -122.53 22.71 -34.52
N TRP A 133 -121.76 21.62 -34.55
CA TRP A 133 -122.29 20.26 -34.38
C TRP A 133 -123.13 20.09 -33.11
N ALA A 134 -122.66 20.59 -31.97
CA ALA A 134 -123.38 20.49 -30.70
C ALA A 134 -124.73 21.22 -30.74
N ARG A 135 -124.81 22.36 -31.42
CA ARG A 135 -126.05 23.12 -31.63
C ARG A 135 -127.03 22.34 -32.52
N GLU A 136 -126.55 21.86 -33.66
CA GLU A 136 -127.37 21.06 -34.59
C GLU A 136 -127.84 19.75 -33.96
N LEU A 137 -127.00 19.16 -33.11
CA LEU A 137 -127.33 17.95 -32.36
C LEU A 137 -128.47 18.22 -31.37
N ASP A 138 -128.40 19.30 -30.57
CA ASP A 138 -129.46 19.59 -29.59
C ASP A 138 -130.80 19.95 -30.25
N GLU A 139 -130.79 20.69 -31.36
CA GLU A 139 -131.96 20.94 -32.22
C GLU A 139 -132.65 19.63 -32.65
N VAL A 140 -131.86 18.61 -32.98
CA VAL A 140 -132.35 17.29 -33.41
C VAL A 140 -132.80 16.42 -32.24
N LEU A 141 -132.10 16.48 -31.11
CA LEU A 141 -132.42 15.67 -29.93
C LEU A 141 -133.66 16.20 -29.18
N ALA A 142 -133.93 17.52 -29.19
CA ALA A 142 -135.04 18.09 -28.45
C ALA A 142 -136.43 17.52 -28.83
N PRO A 143 -136.78 17.35 -30.13
CA PRO A 143 -138.00 16.64 -30.51
C PRO A 143 -137.99 15.14 -30.16
N LEU A 144 -136.84 14.47 -30.30
CA LEU A 144 -136.71 13.05 -29.97
C LEU A 144 -136.93 12.80 -28.46
N ARG A 145 -136.47 13.70 -27.59
CA ARG A 145 -136.67 13.62 -26.13
C ARG A 145 -138.14 13.63 -25.72
N ILE A 146 -139.01 14.29 -26.50
CA ILE A 146 -140.47 14.30 -26.28
C ILE A 146 -141.22 13.25 -27.11
N GLY A 147 -140.50 12.30 -27.75
CA GLY A 147 -141.07 11.21 -28.53
C GLY A 147 -141.55 11.60 -29.94
N SER A 148 -141.08 12.71 -30.49
CA SER A 148 -141.48 13.20 -31.81
C SER A 148 -140.49 12.80 -32.90
N PHE A 149 -140.88 11.83 -33.73
CA PHE A 149 -140.05 11.24 -34.80
C PHE A 149 -140.34 11.80 -36.20
N ARG A 150 -140.80 13.05 -36.30
CA ARG A 150 -141.20 13.63 -37.59
C ARG A 150 -140.08 13.52 -38.62
N LEU A 151 -140.44 13.11 -39.85
CA LEU A 151 -139.50 12.96 -40.97
C LEU A 151 -138.67 14.24 -41.22
N ASN A 152 -139.24 15.42 -41.01
CA ASN A 152 -138.51 16.69 -41.15
C ASN A 152 -137.32 16.81 -40.17
N ASN A 153 -137.40 16.25 -38.96
CA ASN A 153 -136.31 16.30 -37.98
C ASN A 153 -135.17 15.35 -38.39
N MET A 154 -135.53 14.17 -38.92
CA MET A 154 -134.54 13.26 -39.49
C MET A 154 -133.88 13.86 -40.74
N SER A 155 -134.66 14.49 -41.61
CA SER A 155 -134.14 15.19 -42.78
C SER A 155 -133.22 16.35 -42.39
N TYR A 156 -133.56 17.10 -41.33
CA TYR A 156 -132.71 18.15 -40.79
C TYR A 156 -131.38 17.60 -40.28
N PHE A 157 -131.40 16.50 -39.52
CA PHE A 157 -130.16 15.86 -39.10
C PHE A 157 -129.34 15.38 -40.29
N VAL A 158 -129.93 14.73 -41.29
CA VAL A 158 -129.18 14.23 -42.45
C VAL A 158 -128.63 15.37 -43.33
N GLN A 159 -129.36 16.48 -43.49
CA GLN A 159 -128.95 17.58 -44.36
C GLN A 159 -128.08 18.64 -43.66
N THR A 160 -128.16 18.75 -42.34
CA THR A 160 -127.50 19.82 -41.57
C THR A 160 -126.65 19.27 -40.44
N GLY A 161 -127.20 18.39 -39.59
CA GLY A 161 -126.46 17.80 -38.47
C GLY A 161 -125.29 16.91 -38.90
N GLU A 162 -125.52 15.98 -39.82
CA GLU A 162 -124.53 15.00 -40.29
C GLU A 162 -123.33 15.71 -40.98
N PRO A 163 -123.54 16.68 -41.88
CA PRO A 163 -122.44 17.51 -42.41
C PRO A 163 -121.72 18.34 -41.34
N ALA A 164 -122.42 18.84 -40.31
CA ALA A 164 -121.79 19.56 -39.21
C ALA A 164 -120.88 18.65 -38.38
N GLY A 165 -121.32 17.42 -38.10
CA GLY A 165 -120.52 16.39 -37.45
C GLY A 165 -119.34 15.92 -38.31
N GLU A 166 -119.51 15.79 -39.62
CA GLU A 166 -118.42 15.50 -40.54
C GLU A 166 -117.39 16.65 -40.59
N ALA A 167 -117.84 17.91 -40.55
CA ALA A 167 -116.95 19.07 -40.50
C ALA A 167 -116.14 19.13 -39.19
N ALA A 168 -116.75 18.78 -38.05
CA ALA A 168 -116.05 18.68 -36.77
C ALA A 168 -115.02 17.53 -36.77
N SER A 169 -115.39 16.36 -37.29
CA SER A 169 -114.49 15.21 -37.47
C SER A 169 -113.30 15.55 -38.38
N ARG A 170 -113.54 16.21 -39.52
CA ARG A 170 -112.46 16.67 -40.41
C ARG A 170 -111.53 17.68 -39.75
N ALA A 171 -112.08 18.65 -39.01
CA ALA A 171 -111.25 19.62 -38.29
C ALA A 171 -110.39 18.96 -37.19
N LEU A 172 -110.90 17.91 -36.54
CA LEU A 172 -110.13 17.13 -35.57
C LEU A 172 -109.06 16.27 -36.25
N ALA A 173 -109.36 15.70 -37.41
CA ALA A 173 -108.41 14.92 -38.20
C ALA A 173 -107.23 15.80 -38.67
N GLU A 174 -107.48 17.01 -39.16
CA GLU A 174 -106.41 17.96 -39.51
C GLU A 174 -105.53 18.30 -38.30
N LEU A 175 -106.13 18.51 -37.12
CA LEU A 175 -105.39 18.76 -35.88
C LEU A 175 -104.57 17.53 -35.45
N HIS A 176 -105.13 16.33 -35.59
CA HIS A 176 -104.46 15.07 -35.28
C HIS A 176 -103.25 14.84 -36.19
N ASP A 177 -103.40 15.06 -37.50
CA ASP A 177 -102.32 14.90 -38.48
C ASP A 177 -101.18 15.91 -38.24
N HIS A 178 -101.52 17.16 -37.92
CA HIS A 178 -100.52 18.18 -37.56
C HIS A 178 -99.72 17.80 -36.31
N GLN A 179 -100.39 17.34 -35.25
CA GLN A 179 -99.71 16.86 -34.04
C GLN A 179 -98.87 15.59 -34.28
N THR A 180 -99.28 14.73 -35.20
CA THR A 180 -98.48 13.58 -35.63
C THR A 180 -97.21 14.02 -36.35
N ALA A 181 -97.31 14.99 -37.26
CA ALA A 181 -96.15 15.55 -37.97
C ALA A 181 -95.14 16.23 -37.02
N LEU A 182 -95.63 17.03 -36.07
CA LEU A 182 -94.78 17.67 -35.05
C LEU A 182 -94.04 16.65 -34.17
N THR A 183 -94.71 15.55 -33.81
CA THR A 183 -94.10 14.48 -33.01
C THR A 183 -92.99 13.75 -33.80
N ALA A 184 -93.17 13.58 -35.12
CA ALA A 184 -92.16 13.01 -35.99
C ALA A 184 -90.93 13.94 -36.14
N GLU A 185 -91.13 15.26 -36.20
CA GLU A 185 -90.04 16.24 -36.23
C GLU A 185 -89.19 16.19 -34.96
N ASP A 186 -89.83 16.13 -33.78
CA ASP A 186 -89.12 16.01 -32.49
C ASP A 186 -88.29 14.73 -32.40
N TYR A 187 -88.80 13.62 -32.93
CA TYR A 187 -88.07 12.36 -32.98
C TYR A 187 -86.81 12.45 -33.86
N LEU A 188 -86.91 13.06 -35.05
CA LEU A 188 -85.77 13.25 -35.94
C LEU A 188 -84.72 14.20 -35.35
N ALA A 189 -85.16 15.29 -34.72
CA ALA A 189 -84.28 16.23 -34.03
C ALA A 189 -83.55 15.56 -32.84
N ALA A 190 -84.23 14.67 -32.11
CA ALA A 190 -83.61 13.87 -31.05
C ALA A 190 -82.52 12.92 -31.61
N GLY A 191 -82.80 12.26 -32.74
CA GLY A 191 -81.84 11.41 -33.43
C GLY A 191 -80.58 12.14 -33.87
N GLN A 192 -80.71 13.33 -34.45
CA GLN A 192 -79.55 14.15 -34.84
C GLN A 192 -78.67 14.56 -33.65
N ARG A 193 -79.28 14.93 -32.51
CA ARG A 193 -78.54 15.27 -31.28
C ARG A 193 -77.81 14.06 -30.71
N TYR A 194 -78.40 12.88 -30.80
CA TYR A 194 -77.76 11.63 -30.41
C TYR A 194 -76.52 11.36 -31.26
N ASP A 195 -76.62 11.44 -32.59
CA ASP A 195 -75.50 11.20 -33.50
C ASP A 195 -74.35 12.19 -33.28
N GLN A 196 -74.66 13.49 -33.09
CA GLN A 196 -73.65 14.51 -32.78
C GLN A 196 -72.91 14.21 -31.46
N THR A 197 -73.63 13.73 -30.45
CA THR A 197 -73.04 13.34 -29.16
C THR A 197 -72.12 12.12 -29.32
N VAL A 198 -72.54 11.11 -30.08
CA VAL A 198 -71.74 9.91 -30.34
C VAL A 198 -70.45 10.27 -31.09
N ILE A 199 -70.54 11.14 -32.11
CA ILE A 199 -69.37 11.62 -32.85
C ILE A 199 -68.41 12.39 -31.94
N ALA A 200 -68.92 13.29 -31.08
CA ALA A 200 -68.09 14.02 -30.12
C ALA A 200 -67.33 13.07 -29.17
N TYR A 201 -67.98 12.00 -28.71
CA TYR A 201 -67.33 10.95 -27.91
C TYR A 201 -66.24 10.21 -28.68
N ALA A 202 -66.51 9.82 -29.93
CA ALA A 202 -65.53 9.13 -30.77
C ALA A 202 -64.28 10.00 -31.01
N VAL A 203 -64.45 11.30 -31.25
CA VAL A 203 -63.34 12.24 -31.44
C VAL A 203 -62.53 12.43 -30.15
N LEU A 204 -63.20 12.61 -29.01
CA LEU A 204 -62.53 12.74 -27.71
C LEU A 204 -61.72 11.48 -27.36
N ALA A 205 -62.30 10.29 -27.60
CA ALA A 205 -61.63 9.01 -27.40
C ALA A 205 -60.42 8.85 -28.32
N LEU A 206 -60.53 9.25 -29.59
CA LEU A 206 -59.43 9.19 -30.56
C LEU A 206 -58.26 10.10 -30.17
N ILE A 207 -58.54 11.34 -29.75
CA ILE A 207 -57.51 12.27 -29.28
C ILE A 207 -56.80 11.71 -28.04
N GLY A 208 -57.56 11.18 -27.09
CA GLY A 208 -57.00 10.52 -25.90
C GLY A 208 -56.10 9.33 -26.25
N ALA A 209 -56.54 8.47 -27.16
CA ALA A 209 -55.78 7.31 -27.62
C ALA A 209 -54.48 7.71 -28.34
N LEU A 210 -54.53 8.71 -29.23
CA LEU A 210 -53.37 9.18 -29.99
C LEU A 210 -52.33 9.86 -29.09
N ALA A 211 -52.77 10.76 -28.21
CA ALA A 211 -51.91 11.45 -27.26
C ALA A 211 -51.27 10.45 -26.28
N GLY A 212 -52.05 9.51 -25.76
CA GLY A 212 -51.58 8.44 -24.88
C GLY A 212 -50.52 7.56 -25.57
N THR A 213 -50.78 7.14 -26.80
CA THR A 213 -49.86 6.28 -27.58
C THR A 213 -48.54 6.99 -27.89
N LEU A 214 -48.58 8.24 -28.35
CA LEU A 214 -47.37 9.02 -28.66
C LEU A 214 -46.50 9.24 -27.42
N MET A 215 -47.10 9.62 -26.29
CA MET A 215 -46.37 9.78 -25.02
C MET A 215 -45.79 8.44 -24.52
N ALA A 216 -46.56 7.36 -24.56
CA ALA A 216 -46.11 6.03 -24.14
C ALA A 216 -44.91 5.55 -24.98
N LEU A 217 -44.99 5.67 -26.31
CA LEU A 217 -43.89 5.30 -27.21
C LEU A 217 -42.65 6.16 -26.97
N SER A 218 -42.80 7.47 -26.73
CA SER A 218 -41.65 8.35 -26.45
C SER A 218 -40.92 7.98 -25.15
N THR A 219 -41.67 7.59 -24.12
CA THR A 219 -41.12 7.22 -22.80
C THR A 219 -40.49 5.82 -22.85
N LEU A 220 -41.17 4.85 -23.49
CA LEU A 220 -40.65 3.49 -23.67
C LEU A 220 -39.40 3.44 -24.53
N ARG A 221 -39.33 4.22 -25.62
CA ARG A 221 -38.12 4.31 -26.47
C ARG A 221 -36.93 4.84 -25.67
N ARG A 222 -37.13 5.89 -24.88
CA ARG A 222 -36.08 6.49 -24.05
C ARG A 222 -35.60 5.53 -22.98
N MET A 223 -36.53 4.84 -22.31
CA MET A 223 -36.23 3.82 -21.30
C MET A 223 -35.42 2.66 -21.89
N LYS A 224 -35.84 2.11 -23.04
CA LYS A 224 -35.10 1.05 -23.74
C LYS A 224 -33.67 1.46 -24.10
N LEU A 225 -33.48 2.69 -24.58
CA LEU A 225 -32.16 3.18 -24.98
C LEU A 225 -31.25 3.38 -23.76
N ALA A 226 -31.74 4.04 -22.70
CA ALA A 226 -30.98 4.27 -21.47
C ALA A 226 -30.56 2.95 -20.79
N PHE A 227 -31.50 2.02 -20.58
CA PHE A 227 -31.18 0.71 -19.99
C PHE A 227 -30.28 -0.11 -20.91
N GLY A 228 -30.43 -0.01 -22.23
CA GLY A 228 -29.58 -0.71 -23.19
C GLY A 228 -28.12 -0.24 -23.13
N VAL A 229 -27.89 1.07 -22.97
CA VAL A 229 -26.55 1.63 -22.79
C VAL A 229 -26.00 1.27 -21.41
N ALA A 230 -26.77 1.49 -20.35
CA ALA A 230 -26.36 1.15 -18.98
C ALA A 230 -25.95 -0.32 -18.91
N ALA A 231 -26.81 -1.25 -19.34
CA ALA A 231 -26.53 -2.68 -19.29
C ALA A 231 -25.33 -3.10 -20.14
N ARG A 232 -25.07 -2.44 -21.27
CA ARG A 232 -23.88 -2.68 -22.09
C ARG A 232 -22.62 -2.25 -21.38
N VAL A 233 -22.63 -1.05 -20.79
CA VAL A 233 -21.49 -0.51 -20.04
C VAL A 233 -21.23 -1.33 -18.78
N THR A 234 -22.26 -1.71 -18.01
CA THR A 234 -22.05 -2.52 -16.80
C THR A 234 -21.52 -3.91 -17.14
N ARG A 235 -21.96 -4.50 -18.26
CA ARG A 235 -21.37 -5.75 -18.78
C ARG A 235 -19.91 -5.57 -19.19
N ALA A 236 -19.59 -4.49 -19.92
CA ALA A 236 -18.21 -4.18 -20.28
C ALA A 236 -17.32 -4.05 -19.03
N ILE A 237 -17.78 -3.32 -18.01
CA ILE A 237 -17.08 -3.20 -16.71
C ILE A 237 -16.91 -4.57 -16.04
N ALA A 238 -17.94 -5.41 -16.02
CA ALA A 238 -17.88 -6.75 -15.44
C ALA A 238 -16.92 -7.69 -16.20
N ASP A 239 -16.82 -7.53 -17.52
CA ASP A 239 -15.87 -8.24 -18.38
C ASP A 239 -14.45 -7.65 -18.29
N GLY A 240 -14.26 -6.55 -17.57
CA GLY A 240 -12.99 -5.88 -17.35
C GLY A 240 -12.67 -4.76 -18.36
N ASP A 241 -13.56 -4.44 -19.30
CA ASP A 241 -13.36 -3.33 -20.23
C ASP A 241 -13.72 -1.98 -19.57
N LEU A 242 -12.69 -1.22 -19.22
CA LEU A 242 -12.76 0.11 -18.61
C LEU A 242 -12.24 1.20 -19.57
N ALA A 243 -11.90 0.85 -20.81
CA ALA A 243 -11.30 1.76 -21.77
C ALA A 243 -12.31 2.80 -22.27
N HIS A 244 -13.56 2.37 -22.46
CA HIS A 244 -14.57 3.18 -23.13
C HIS A 244 -15.35 4.09 -22.15
N PRO A 245 -15.43 5.41 -22.42
CA PRO A 245 -16.24 6.32 -21.63
C PRO A 245 -17.74 6.10 -21.81
N VAL A 246 -18.48 6.32 -20.72
CA VAL A 246 -19.93 6.19 -20.71
C VAL A 246 -20.55 7.38 -21.43
N PRO A 247 -21.36 7.16 -22.48
CA PRO A 247 -21.95 8.25 -23.25
C PRO A 247 -23.00 8.99 -22.41
N LEU A 248 -22.92 10.32 -22.42
CA LEU A 248 -23.87 11.20 -21.74
C LEU A 248 -25.19 11.25 -22.53
N LEU A 249 -26.26 10.71 -21.94
CA LEU A 249 -27.58 10.63 -22.56
C LEU A 249 -28.63 11.37 -21.72
N GLY A 250 -28.93 12.61 -22.12
CA GLY A 250 -29.99 13.41 -21.51
C GLY A 250 -29.63 13.99 -20.13
N ARG A 251 -30.61 14.65 -19.50
CA ARG A 251 -30.51 15.28 -18.18
C ARG A 251 -31.57 14.79 -17.20
N ASP A 252 -32.26 13.70 -17.55
CA ASP A 252 -33.27 13.08 -16.72
C ASP A 252 -32.65 12.07 -15.75
N GLU A 253 -33.50 11.33 -15.04
CA GLU A 253 -33.11 10.34 -14.04
C GLU A 253 -32.18 9.25 -14.64
N PHE A 254 -32.37 8.90 -15.92
CA PHE A 254 -31.50 7.96 -16.62
C PHE A 254 -30.15 8.55 -17.01
N GLY A 255 -30.13 9.82 -17.42
CA GLY A 255 -28.87 10.55 -17.64
C GLY A 255 -28.03 10.59 -16.37
N ARG A 256 -28.64 10.82 -15.20
CA ARG A 256 -27.95 10.77 -13.90
C ARG A 256 -27.42 9.38 -13.58
N LEU A 257 -28.21 8.32 -13.78
CA LEU A 257 -27.76 6.94 -13.62
C LEU A 257 -26.52 6.64 -14.48
N LEU A 258 -26.49 7.08 -15.73
CA LEU A 258 -25.34 6.88 -16.62
C LEU A 258 -24.10 7.66 -16.17
N VAL A 259 -24.29 8.86 -15.59
CA VAL A 259 -23.19 9.62 -14.97
C VAL A 259 -22.62 8.86 -13.78
N ASP A 260 -23.47 8.32 -12.89
CA ASP A 260 -23.02 7.55 -11.72
C ASP A 260 -22.27 6.27 -12.14
N VAL A 261 -22.76 5.57 -13.18
CA VAL A 261 -22.04 4.43 -13.78
C VAL A 261 -20.71 4.85 -14.40
N GLY A 262 -20.65 6.03 -15.04
CA GLY A 262 -19.41 6.61 -15.56
C GLY A 262 -18.39 6.88 -14.47
N GLN A 263 -18.81 7.50 -13.36
CA GLN A 263 -17.94 7.74 -12.21
C GLN A 263 -17.40 6.45 -11.60
N MET A 264 -18.24 5.40 -11.49
CA MET A 264 -17.80 4.07 -11.06
C MET A 264 -16.73 3.49 -11.98
N ARG A 265 -16.96 3.54 -13.31
CA ARG A 265 -15.99 3.09 -14.33
C ARG A 265 -14.66 3.84 -14.21
N ASP A 266 -14.71 5.16 -14.09
CA ASP A 266 -13.52 6.03 -13.98
C ASP A 266 -12.75 5.77 -12.68
N GLY A 267 -13.46 5.51 -11.58
CA GLY A 267 -12.87 5.08 -10.31
C GLY A 267 -12.13 3.76 -10.44
N LEU A 268 -12.76 2.74 -11.03
CA LEU A 268 -12.13 1.44 -11.28
C LEU A 268 -10.94 1.55 -12.23
N HIS A 269 -11.05 2.34 -13.29
CA HIS A 269 -9.96 2.57 -14.24
C HIS A 269 -8.72 3.12 -13.52
N ARG A 270 -8.88 4.18 -12.72
CA ARG A 270 -7.77 4.76 -11.95
C ARG A 270 -7.17 3.79 -10.94
N LEU A 271 -7.99 3.03 -10.23
CA LEU A 271 -7.52 2.04 -9.25
C LEU A 271 -6.69 0.93 -9.92
N VAL A 272 -7.12 0.43 -11.08
CA VAL A 272 -6.38 -0.59 -11.83
C VAL A 272 -5.09 0.00 -12.42
N ASP A 273 -5.12 1.23 -12.92
CA ASP A 273 -3.94 1.90 -13.46
C ASP A 273 -2.88 2.14 -12.38
N GLU A 274 -3.29 2.64 -11.22
CA GLU A 274 -2.41 2.82 -10.05
C GLU A 274 -1.88 1.47 -9.56
N MET A 275 -2.71 0.42 -9.52
CA MET A 275 -2.28 -0.94 -9.18
C MET A 275 -1.18 -1.45 -10.14
N ARG A 276 -1.31 -1.21 -11.45
CA ARG A 276 -0.28 -1.61 -12.44
C ARG A 276 1.06 -0.94 -12.17
N HIS A 277 1.06 0.37 -11.92
CA HIS A 277 2.27 1.10 -11.58
C HIS A 277 2.93 0.56 -10.29
N GLN A 278 2.13 0.27 -9.25
CA GLN A 278 2.63 -0.31 -8.00
C GLN A 278 3.21 -1.73 -8.21
N VAL A 279 2.61 -2.53 -9.09
CA VAL A 279 3.10 -3.87 -9.42
C VAL A 279 4.42 -3.82 -10.19
N GLU A 280 4.57 -2.88 -11.12
CA GLU A 280 5.83 -2.68 -11.85
C GLU A 280 6.96 -2.23 -10.91
N GLN A 281 6.65 -1.32 -9.98
CA GLN A 281 7.58 -0.89 -8.94
C GLN A 281 7.98 -2.08 -8.05
N LEU A 282 7.02 -2.88 -7.59
CA LEU A 282 7.27 -4.07 -6.79
C LEU A 282 8.20 -5.07 -7.50
N GLY A 283 8.00 -5.30 -8.80
CA GLY A 283 8.88 -6.15 -9.59
C GLY A 283 10.30 -5.60 -9.72
N THR A 284 10.45 -4.28 -9.79
CA THR A 284 11.76 -3.62 -9.82
C THR A 284 12.48 -3.72 -8.48
N GLU A 285 11.78 -3.47 -7.38
CA GLU A 285 12.32 -3.63 -6.02
C GLU A 285 12.70 -5.07 -5.72
N ALA A 286 11.91 -6.05 -6.17
CA ALA A 286 12.22 -7.47 -6.07
C ALA A 286 13.53 -7.83 -6.81
N ARG A 287 13.72 -7.35 -8.04
CA ARG A 287 14.97 -7.55 -8.79
C ARG A 287 16.17 -6.89 -8.10
N GLN A 288 15.99 -5.70 -7.55
CA GLN A 288 17.05 -5.01 -6.79
C GLN A 288 17.42 -5.78 -5.52
N LEU A 289 16.43 -6.30 -4.79
CA LEU A 289 16.65 -7.14 -3.61
C LEU A 289 17.38 -8.43 -3.97
N SER A 290 17.01 -9.08 -5.07
CA SER A 290 17.72 -10.27 -5.58
C SER A 290 19.17 -9.97 -5.93
N SER A 291 19.45 -8.86 -6.61
CA SER A 291 20.81 -8.43 -6.93
C SER A 291 21.63 -8.18 -5.66
N THR A 292 21.06 -7.46 -4.69
CA THR A 292 21.68 -7.18 -3.39
C THR A 292 21.99 -8.47 -2.62
N ALA A 293 21.07 -9.44 -2.65
CA ALA A 293 21.27 -10.75 -2.05
C ALA A 293 22.43 -11.52 -2.71
N THR A 294 22.51 -11.53 -4.04
CA THR A 294 23.63 -12.15 -4.77
C THR A 294 24.97 -11.49 -4.42
N HIS A 295 25.02 -10.16 -4.35
CA HIS A 295 26.22 -9.43 -3.92
C HIS A 295 26.61 -9.76 -2.48
N ALA A 296 25.64 -9.82 -1.56
CA ALA A 296 25.88 -10.18 -0.17
C ALA A 296 26.41 -11.61 -0.02
N ALA A 297 25.89 -12.56 -0.82
CA ALA A 297 26.40 -13.94 -0.85
C ALA A 297 27.86 -13.98 -1.34
N SER A 298 28.17 -13.32 -2.46
CA SER A 298 29.54 -13.27 -2.98
C SER A 298 30.52 -12.60 -1.99
N TYR A 299 30.06 -11.55 -1.29
CA TYR A 299 30.86 -10.90 -0.27
C TYR A 299 31.11 -11.82 0.93
N ALA A 300 30.10 -12.59 1.35
CA ALA A 300 30.25 -13.56 2.41
C ALA A 300 31.27 -14.66 2.04
N ASP A 301 31.25 -15.15 0.79
CA ASP A 301 32.23 -16.14 0.32
C ASP A 301 33.66 -15.58 0.36
N ALA A 302 33.88 -14.37 -0.17
CA ALA A 302 35.19 -13.71 -0.13
C ALA A 302 35.66 -13.44 1.31
N GLN A 303 34.72 -13.09 2.20
CA GLN A 303 35.05 -12.87 3.61
C GLN A 303 35.37 -14.18 4.34
N ALA A 304 34.74 -15.30 3.97
CA ALA A 304 35.06 -16.61 4.52
C ALA A 304 36.49 -17.03 4.15
N GLU A 305 36.92 -16.78 2.91
CA GLU A 305 38.30 -17.00 2.47
C GLU A 305 39.28 -16.12 3.25
N ALA A 306 38.98 -14.83 3.43
CA ALA A 306 39.81 -13.93 4.23
C ALA A 306 39.93 -14.38 5.69
N VAL A 307 38.84 -14.83 6.31
CA VAL A 307 38.81 -15.38 7.68
C VAL A 307 39.66 -16.65 7.79
N HIS A 308 39.63 -17.51 6.76
CA HIS A 308 40.50 -18.68 6.70
C HIS A 308 41.97 -18.28 6.68
N SER A 309 42.37 -17.38 5.78
CA SER A 309 43.76 -16.91 5.71
C SER A 309 44.22 -16.22 7.00
N MET A 310 43.34 -15.43 7.64
CA MET A 310 43.62 -14.82 8.94
C MET A 310 43.83 -15.88 10.04
N SER A 311 43.04 -16.95 10.02
CA SER A 311 43.19 -18.05 10.99
C SER A 311 44.52 -18.79 10.81
N GLU A 312 44.95 -18.99 9.57
CA GLU A 312 46.26 -19.57 9.28
C GLU A 312 47.41 -18.65 9.72
N ALA A 313 47.34 -17.37 9.37
CA ALA A 313 48.35 -16.39 9.78
C ALA A 313 48.44 -16.28 11.32
N ALA A 314 47.31 -16.30 12.02
CA ALA A 314 47.29 -16.30 13.49
C ALA A 314 47.94 -17.56 14.08
N ARG A 315 47.72 -18.73 13.45
CA ARG A 315 48.37 -19.99 13.86
C ARG A 315 49.88 -19.97 13.62
N GLU A 316 50.32 -19.43 12.49
CA GLU A 316 51.76 -19.26 12.20
C GLU A 316 52.42 -18.29 13.18
N LEU A 317 51.73 -17.19 13.52
CA LEU A 317 52.21 -16.23 14.52
C LEU A 317 52.35 -16.87 15.90
N ASP A 318 51.37 -17.68 16.33
CA ASP A 318 51.42 -18.40 17.61
C ASP A 318 52.63 -19.34 17.67
N GLN A 319 52.85 -20.14 16.61
CA GLN A 319 54.03 -21.01 16.49
C GLN A 319 55.35 -20.23 16.42
N SER A 320 55.35 -19.02 15.86
CA SER A 320 56.52 -18.15 15.82
C SER A 320 56.84 -17.61 17.21
N ILE A 321 55.82 -17.22 17.99
CA ILE A 321 55.97 -16.75 19.36
C ILE A 321 56.60 -17.86 20.23
N ASP A 322 56.11 -19.10 20.11
CA ASP A 322 56.67 -20.26 20.83
C ASP A 322 58.14 -20.51 20.46
N ARG A 323 58.48 -20.41 19.18
CA ARG A 323 59.87 -20.55 18.71
C ARG A 323 60.78 -19.45 19.27
N VAL A 324 60.34 -18.21 19.27
CA VAL A 324 61.13 -17.10 19.82
C VAL A 324 61.25 -17.22 21.34
N ALA A 325 60.19 -17.67 22.03
CA ALA A 325 60.25 -17.94 23.47
C ALA A 325 61.31 -19.00 23.82
N ALA A 326 61.39 -20.08 23.05
CA ALA A 326 62.47 -21.08 23.22
C ALA A 326 63.88 -20.48 22.99
N HIS A 327 64.02 -19.55 22.04
CA HIS A 327 65.28 -18.83 21.81
C HIS A 327 65.63 -17.85 22.95
N VAL A 328 64.63 -17.21 23.56
CA VAL A 328 64.80 -16.36 24.75
C VAL A 328 65.35 -17.18 25.92
N ASP A 329 64.76 -18.35 26.19
CA ASP A 329 65.22 -19.24 27.27
C ASP A 329 66.66 -19.74 27.04
N ALA A 330 66.97 -20.17 25.81
CA ALA A 330 68.31 -20.61 25.46
C ALA A 330 69.36 -19.48 25.56
N SER A 331 68.98 -18.26 25.17
CA SER A 331 69.85 -17.08 25.27
C SER A 331 70.09 -16.68 26.72
N LEU A 332 69.03 -16.68 27.56
CA LEU A 332 69.16 -16.45 29.00
C LEU A 332 70.09 -17.46 29.66
N HIS A 333 69.99 -18.73 29.31
CA HIS A 333 70.87 -19.78 29.83
C HIS A 333 72.34 -19.49 29.45
N THR A 334 72.60 -19.24 28.16
CA THR A 334 73.96 -18.98 27.65
C THR A 334 74.58 -17.72 28.23
N SER A 335 73.80 -16.65 28.39
CA SER A 335 74.28 -15.40 29.00
C SER A 335 74.56 -15.53 30.49
N ARG A 336 73.76 -16.31 31.23
CA ARG A 336 74.03 -16.63 32.64
C ARG A 336 75.30 -17.47 32.80
N GLU A 337 75.50 -18.44 31.93
CA GLU A 337 76.74 -19.23 31.92
C GLU A 337 77.95 -18.32 31.65
N SER A 338 77.86 -17.45 30.63
CA SER A 338 78.92 -16.47 30.32
C SER A 338 79.22 -15.55 31.50
N PHE A 339 78.19 -15.04 32.17
CA PHE A 339 78.35 -14.23 33.39
C PHE A 339 79.10 -14.98 34.50
N GLY A 340 78.70 -16.23 34.78
CA GLY A 340 79.38 -17.06 35.79
C GLY A 340 80.83 -17.38 35.43
N ARG A 341 81.11 -17.66 34.15
CA ARG A 341 82.49 -17.90 33.67
C ARG A 341 83.36 -16.65 33.73
N SER A 342 82.78 -15.46 33.51
CA SER A 342 83.49 -14.19 33.72
C SER A 342 83.82 -13.97 35.19
N GLU A 343 82.90 -14.25 36.12
CA GLU A 343 83.15 -14.15 37.56
C GLU A 343 84.27 -15.10 38.01
N GLU A 344 84.28 -16.33 37.49
CA GLU A 344 85.38 -17.27 37.72
C GLU A 344 86.71 -16.76 37.15
N SER A 345 86.70 -16.27 35.91
CA SER A 345 87.90 -15.72 35.25
C SER A 345 88.48 -14.52 36.03
N GLU A 346 87.62 -13.65 36.56
CA GLU A 346 88.01 -12.52 37.40
C GLU A 346 88.74 -13.00 38.68
N ARG A 347 88.22 -14.03 39.35
CA ARG A 347 88.88 -14.65 40.52
C ARG A 347 90.26 -15.23 40.17
N HIS A 348 90.38 -15.89 39.01
CA HIS A 348 91.65 -16.46 38.56
C HIS A 348 92.68 -15.38 38.22
N ILE A 349 92.26 -14.32 37.54
CA ILE A 349 93.14 -13.19 37.18
C ILE A 349 93.60 -12.44 38.43
N ARG A 350 92.71 -12.23 39.41
CA ARG A 350 93.08 -11.62 40.71
C ARG A 350 94.13 -12.46 41.44
N SER A 351 93.91 -13.77 41.52
CA SER A 351 94.88 -14.70 42.12
C SER A 351 96.23 -14.68 41.40
N MET A 352 96.22 -14.58 40.06
CA MET A 352 97.44 -14.45 39.26
C MET A 352 98.17 -13.12 39.52
N ALA A 353 97.44 -12.02 39.69
CA ALA A 353 98.03 -10.72 40.03
C ALA A 353 98.67 -10.74 41.42
N ASP A 354 98.02 -11.36 42.40
CA ASP A 354 98.55 -11.54 43.75
C ASP A 354 99.83 -12.40 43.74
N GLU A 355 99.84 -13.50 42.98
CA GLU A 355 101.02 -14.36 42.82
C GLU A 355 102.18 -13.63 42.12
N MET A 356 101.90 -12.80 41.11
CA MET A 356 102.93 -11.93 40.51
C MET A 356 103.49 -10.93 41.53
N GLY A 357 102.66 -10.39 42.43
CA GLY A 357 103.10 -9.57 43.55
C GLY A 357 104.05 -10.33 44.49
N ALA A 358 103.71 -11.57 44.84
CA ALA A 358 104.56 -12.42 45.66
C ALA A 358 105.90 -12.75 44.98
N VAL A 359 105.89 -13.08 43.69
CA VAL A 359 107.11 -13.32 42.90
C VAL A 359 107.98 -12.07 42.84
N ALA A 360 107.39 -10.88 42.65
CA ALA A 360 108.14 -9.62 42.66
C ALA A 360 108.87 -9.41 43.99
N SER A 361 108.20 -9.67 45.11
CA SER A 361 108.78 -9.55 46.45
C SER A 361 109.97 -10.51 46.65
N VAL A 362 109.83 -11.78 46.23
CA VAL A 362 110.92 -12.78 46.31
C VAL A 362 112.12 -12.37 45.45
N VAL A 363 111.89 -11.87 44.24
CA VAL A 363 112.96 -11.39 43.34
C VAL A 363 113.66 -10.15 43.93
N GLU A 364 112.92 -9.18 44.48
CA GLU A 364 113.47 -8.00 45.14
C GLU A 364 114.32 -8.37 46.37
N GLN A 365 113.85 -9.33 47.18
CA GLN A 365 114.61 -9.86 48.32
C GLN A 365 115.89 -10.56 47.85
N THR A 366 115.82 -11.38 46.80
CA THR A 366 116.97 -12.06 46.21
C THR A 366 117.98 -11.04 45.66
N ALA A 367 117.52 -10.00 44.99
CA ALA A 367 118.36 -8.90 44.52
C ALA A 367 119.04 -8.15 45.67
N SER A 368 118.41 -8.05 46.84
CA SER A 368 119.04 -7.50 48.04
C SER A 368 120.20 -8.38 48.54
N HIS A 369 120.00 -9.70 48.64
CA HIS A 369 121.05 -10.62 49.05
C HIS A 369 122.24 -10.65 48.08
N VAL A 370 121.98 -10.53 46.77
CA VAL A 370 123.03 -10.43 45.74
C VAL A 370 123.83 -9.13 45.88
N ARG A 371 123.18 -8.00 46.19
CA ARG A 371 123.88 -6.72 46.47
C ARG A 371 124.75 -6.80 47.72
N GLU A 372 124.26 -7.47 48.77
CA GLU A 372 125.04 -7.72 49.99
C GLU A 372 126.28 -8.58 49.68
N LEU A 373 126.14 -9.62 48.86
CA LEU A 373 127.26 -10.45 48.42
C LEU A 373 128.30 -9.67 47.60
N ASP A 374 127.89 -8.74 46.74
CA ASP A 374 128.79 -7.86 45.99
C ASP A 374 129.61 -6.97 46.96
N SER A 375 128.93 -6.40 47.98
CA SER A 375 129.58 -5.60 49.01
C SER A 375 130.58 -6.40 49.86
N LEU A 376 130.21 -7.62 50.26
CA LEU A 376 131.10 -8.53 50.98
C LEU A 376 132.31 -8.92 50.13
N SER A 377 132.10 -9.19 48.83
CA SER A 377 133.19 -9.52 47.90
C SER A 377 134.16 -8.34 47.72
N ASP A 378 133.65 -7.10 47.69
CA ASP A 378 134.46 -5.88 47.66
C ASP A 378 135.26 -5.65 48.97
N GLN A 379 134.67 -5.98 50.13
CA GLN A 379 135.40 -6.01 51.40
C GLN A 379 136.54 -7.04 51.40
N ILE A 380 136.28 -8.25 50.92
CA ILE A 380 137.30 -9.30 50.80
C ILE A 380 138.41 -8.85 49.85
N SER A 381 138.07 -8.28 48.69
CA SER A 381 139.04 -7.74 47.72
C SER A 381 140.00 -6.74 48.36
N ARG A 382 139.49 -5.81 49.18
CA ARG A 382 140.34 -4.86 49.94
C ARG A 382 141.28 -5.55 50.91
N VAL A 383 140.81 -6.55 51.65
CA VAL A 383 141.64 -7.30 52.62
C VAL A 383 142.73 -8.07 51.88
N VAL A 384 142.38 -8.73 50.78
CA VAL A 384 143.31 -9.48 49.92
C VAL A 384 144.37 -8.55 49.33
N GLN A 385 144.00 -7.33 48.90
CA GLN A 385 144.97 -6.34 48.45
C GLN A 385 145.97 -5.95 49.55
N VAL A 386 145.50 -5.74 50.79
CA VAL A 386 146.41 -5.47 51.93
C VAL A 386 147.36 -6.65 52.17
N ILE A 387 146.87 -7.89 52.06
CA ILE A 387 147.72 -9.09 52.19
C ILE A 387 148.77 -9.13 51.07
N LEU A 388 148.41 -8.75 49.84
CA LEU A 388 149.35 -8.67 48.72
C LEU A 388 150.43 -7.63 49.00
N ASP A 389 150.03 -6.44 49.45
CA ASP A 389 150.95 -5.36 49.81
C ASP A 389 151.90 -5.79 50.95
N VAL A 390 151.38 -6.52 51.96
CA VAL A 390 152.20 -7.10 53.04
C VAL A 390 153.15 -8.17 52.51
N ALA A 391 152.71 -9.03 51.59
CA ALA A 391 153.55 -10.05 50.97
C ALA A 391 154.68 -9.42 50.15
N ASP A 392 154.40 -8.38 49.36
CA ASP A 392 155.40 -7.64 48.59
C ASP A 392 156.38 -6.89 49.50
N GLN A 393 155.90 -6.26 50.58
CA GLN A 393 156.76 -5.66 51.60
C GLN A 393 157.64 -6.71 52.29
N THR A 394 157.08 -7.88 52.61
CA THR A 394 157.82 -8.98 53.23
C THR A 394 158.87 -9.55 52.27
N ASN A 395 158.56 -9.64 50.98
CA ASN A 395 159.48 -10.06 49.94
C ASN A 395 160.65 -9.08 49.80
N LEU A 396 160.38 -7.77 49.82
CA LEU A 396 161.40 -6.70 49.83
C LEU A 396 162.27 -6.72 51.09
N LEU A 397 161.66 -6.90 52.26
CA LEU A 397 162.39 -7.03 53.54
C LEU A 397 163.27 -8.27 53.55
N ALA A 398 162.77 -9.41 53.06
CA ALA A 398 163.49 -10.65 52.94
C ALA A 398 164.66 -10.54 51.94
N LEU A 399 164.46 -9.85 50.81
CA LEU A 399 165.52 -9.57 49.85
C LEU A 399 166.63 -8.71 50.46
N ASN A 400 166.26 -7.63 51.17
CA ASN A 400 167.23 -6.79 51.87
C ASN A 400 168.00 -7.56 52.95
N ALA A 401 167.31 -8.45 53.69
CA ALA A 401 167.95 -9.33 54.67
C ALA A 401 168.89 -10.35 54.03
N ALA A 402 168.52 -10.92 52.87
CA ALA A 402 169.36 -11.86 52.11
C ALA A 402 170.62 -11.16 51.57
N ILE A 403 170.50 -9.93 51.09
CA ILE A 403 171.64 -9.09 50.65
C ILE A 403 172.59 -8.83 51.83
N GLU A 404 172.08 -8.42 52.99
CA GLU A 404 172.92 -8.10 54.15
C GLU A 404 173.55 -9.36 54.76
N ALA A 405 172.85 -10.51 54.72
CA ALA A 405 173.38 -11.80 55.12
C ALA A 405 174.52 -12.28 54.19
N ALA A 406 174.42 -12.03 52.87
CA ALA A 406 175.51 -12.27 51.93
C ALA A 406 176.72 -11.36 52.20
N ARG A 407 176.48 -10.13 52.66
CA ARG A 407 177.50 -9.13 53.03
C ARG A 407 178.28 -9.50 54.30
N ALA A 408 177.66 -10.23 55.23
CA ALA A 408 178.29 -10.72 56.47
C ALA A 408 179.17 -11.98 56.27
N GLY A 409 179.25 -12.53 55.06
CA GLY A 409 180.10 -13.69 54.74
C GLY A 409 179.71 -14.96 55.53
N GLU A 410 180.71 -15.73 56.00
CA GLU A 410 180.48 -17.04 56.66
C GLU A 410 179.63 -16.94 57.95
N GLN A 411 179.63 -15.79 58.66
CA GLN A 411 178.80 -15.59 59.85
C GLN A 411 177.29 -15.40 59.50
N GLY A 412 176.96 -15.05 58.26
CA GLY A 412 175.61 -14.76 57.79
C GLY A 412 174.86 -15.95 57.18
N ARG A 413 175.50 -17.12 56.99
CA ARG A 413 174.91 -18.27 56.27
C ARG A 413 173.56 -18.73 56.83
N GLY A 414 173.42 -18.81 58.15
CA GLY A 414 172.15 -19.20 58.78
C GLY A 414 171.02 -18.19 58.54
N PHE A 415 171.35 -16.90 58.57
CA PHE A 415 170.42 -15.81 58.27
C PHE A 415 170.02 -15.76 56.80
N ALA A 416 170.97 -16.04 55.88
CA ALA A 416 170.69 -16.10 54.45
C ALA A 416 169.65 -17.18 54.09
N VAL A 417 169.75 -18.36 54.71
CA VAL A 417 168.77 -19.44 54.51
C VAL A 417 167.38 -19.06 55.01
N VAL A 418 167.28 -18.42 56.18
CA VAL A 418 165.99 -17.95 56.71
C VAL A 418 165.41 -16.84 55.82
N ALA A 419 166.24 -15.89 55.37
CA ALA A 419 165.80 -14.81 54.49
C ALA A 419 165.28 -15.34 53.14
N ASP A 420 165.95 -16.33 52.53
CA ASP A 420 165.46 -16.96 51.29
C ASP A 420 164.16 -17.78 51.51
N GLU A 421 163.98 -18.41 52.67
CA GLU A 421 162.74 -19.12 53.01
C GLU A 421 161.57 -18.14 53.24
N VAL A 422 161.82 -17.00 53.92
CA VAL A 422 160.84 -15.92 54.07
C VAL A 422 160.50 -15.30 52.70
N ARG A 423 161.50 -15.14 51.81
CA ARG A 423 161.29 -14.66 50.43
C ARG A 423 160.38 -15.59 49.64
N LYS A 424 160.67 -16.90 49.64
CA LYS A 424 159.81 -17.91 48.99
C LYS A 424 158.41 -17.95 49.59
N LEU A 425 158.27 -17.78 50.91
CA LEU A 425 156.95 -17.74 51.56
C LEU A 425 156.17 -16.48 51.14
N ALA A 426 156.85 -15.34 51.03
CA ALA A 426 156.27 -14.09 50.55
C ALA A 426 155.85 -14.18 49.08
N GLU A 427 156.70 -14.73 48.19
CA GLU A 427 156.36 -15.01 46.79
C GLU A 427 155.14 -15.95 46.66
N ARG A 428 155.10 -17.02 47.47
CA ARG A 428 153.96 -17.98 47.48
C ARG A 428 152.68 -17.34 48.04
N THR A 429 152.82 -16.43 49.01
CA THR A 429 151.69 -15.66 49.56
C THR A 429 151.16 -14.68 48.52
N ALA A 430 152.05 -13.95 47.81
CA ALA A 430 151.67 -13.05 46.72
C ALA A 430 150.96 -13.81 45.58
N GLN A 431 151.48 -14.96 45.17
CA GLN A 431 150.84 -15.82 44.17
C GLN A 431 149.44 -16.28 44.62
N SER A 432 149.30 -16.81 45.84
CA SER A 432 148.01 -17.28 46.37
C SER A 432 147.01 -16.12 46.48
N THR A 433 147.49 -14.93 46.84
CA THR A 433 146.69 -13.72 46.95
C THR A 433 146.23 -13.25 45.57
N ALA A 434 147.06 -13.34 44.54
CA ALA A 434 146.68 -13.06 43.15
C ALA A 434 145.60 -14.03 42.62
N GLU A 435 145.71 -15.32 42.95
CA GLU A 435 144.68 -16.33 42.63
C GLU A 435 143.34 -16.05 43.34
N ILE A 436 143.38 -15.62 44.61
CA ILE A 436 142.20 -15.18 45.36
C ILE A 436 141.60 -13.92 44.74
N THR A 437 142.41 -12.92 44.37
CA THR A 437 141.95 -11.69 43.71
C THR A 437 141.24 -12.00 42.40
N ALA A 438 141.77 -12.91 41.58
CA ALA A 438 141.11 -13.35 40.36
C ALA A 438 139.76 -14.02 40.65
N THR A 439 139.70 -14.90 41.65
CA THR A 439 138.45 -15.58 42.06
C THR A 439 137.40 -14.61 42.58
N ILE A 440 137.80 -13.62 43.38
CA ILE A 440 136.91 -12.57 43.88
C ILE A 440 136.43 -11.67 42.73
N GLY A 441 137.28 -11.35 41.77
CA GLY A 441 136.91 -10.65 40.55
C GLY A 441 135.84 -11.39 39.74
N ASP A 442 135.98 -12.71 39.59
CA ASP A 442 134.98 -13.57 38.95
C ASP A 442 133.66 -13.60 39.73
N ILE A 443 133.70 -13.67 41.07
CA ILE A 443 132.51 -13.61 41.93
C ILE A 443 131.80 -12.26 41.76
N GLN A 444 132.52 -11.14 41.80
CA GLN A 444 131.95 -9.81 41.59
C GLN A 444 131.32 -9.68 40.20
N HIS A 445 132.02 -10.12 39.15
CA HIS A 445 131.50 -10.10 37.78
C HIS A 445 130.20 -10.90 37.66
N ARG A 446 130.17 -12.13 38.19
CA ARG A 446 128.97 -12.99 38.20
C ARG A 446 127.85 -12.39 39.04
N THR A 447 128.15 -11.82 40.20
CA THR A 447 127.17 -11.20 41.10
C THR A 447 126.51 -9.98 40.45
N ARG A 448 127.28 -9.12 39.77
CA ARG A 448 126.73 -7.99 38.99
C ARG A 448 125.85 -8.46 37.83
N SER A 449 126.26 -9.52 37.13
CA SER A 449 125.45 -10.13 36.07
C SER A 449 124.12 -10.68 36.61
N VAL A 450 124.15 -11.39 37.74
CA VAL A 450 122.93 -11.87 38.42
C VAL A 450 122.07 -10.70 38.88
N SER A 451 122.65 -9.64 39.43
CA SER A 451 121.89 -8.43 39.85
C SER A 451 121.18 -7.78 38.67
N SER A 452 121.83 -7.67 37.51
CA SER A 452 121.21 -7.15 36.28
C SER A 452 120.07 -8.06 35.79
N GLY A 453 120.26 -9.38 35.85
CA GLY A 453 119.22 -10.36 35.54
C GLY A 453 118.02 -10.26 36.48
N MET A 454 118.25 -10.05 37.78
CA MET A 454 117.19 -9.85 38.77
C MET A 454 116.41 -8.56 38.52
N GLN A 455 117.07 -7.46 38.16
CA GLN A 455 116.37 -6.22 37.80
C GLN A 455 115.47 -6.41 36.57
N ALA A 456 115.96 -7.09 35.54
CA ALA A 456 115.16 -7.44 34.37
C ALA A 456 113.98 -8.36 34.73
N ALA A 457 114.15 -9.27 35.70
CA ALA A 457 113.07 -10.11 36.20
C ALA A 457 112.00 -9.30 36.94
N VAL A 458 112.38 -8.33 37.79
CA VAL A 458 111.42 -7.41 38.44
C VAL A 458 110.59 -6.66 37.40
N ASP A 459 111.23 -6.11 36.37
CA ASP A 459 110.53 -5.36 35.31
C ASP A 459 109.56 -6.26 34.51
N ARG A 460 109.95 -7.52 34.25
CA ARG A 460 109.06 -8.51 33.61
C ARG A 460 107.87 -8.87 34.47
N VAL A 461 108.06 -9.05 35.78
CA VAL A 461 106.96 -9.36 36.71
C VAL A 461 106.00 -8.19 36.84
N ARG A 462 106.51 -6.94 36.92
CA ARG A 462 105.68 -5.72 36.91
C ARG A 462 104.85 -5.60 35.63
N ASN A 463 105.44 -5.88 34.48
CA ASN A 463 104.71 -5.94 33.22
C ASN A 463 103.65 -7.05 33.20
N GLY A 464 103.96 -8.22 33.78
CA GLY A 464 103.01 -9.32 33.96
C GLY A 464 101.80 -8.94 34.82
N ALA A 465 102.04 -8.28 35.96
CA ALA A 465 100.98 -7.74 36.81
C ALA A 465 100.13 -6.69 36.09
N GLY A 466 100.75 -5.81 35.29
CA GLY A 466 100.02 -4.85 34.45
C GLY A 466 99.15 -5.50 33.37
N LEU A 467 99.63 -6.61 32.77
CA LEU A 467 98.83 -7.42 31.85
C LEU A 467 97.64 -8.10 32.55
N ALA A 468 97.84 -8.62 33.76
CA ALA A 468 96.77 -9.21 34.57
C ALA A 468 95.69 -8.16 34.91
N ALA A 469 96.07 -6.94 35.27
CA ALA A 469 95.13 -5.87 35.55
C ALA A 469 94.25 -5.52 34.32
N ARG A 470 94.86 -5.40 33.13
CA ARG A 470 94.10 -5.16 31.89
C ARG A 470 93.19 -6.33 31.50
N ALA A 471 93.62 -7.56 31.77
CA ALA A 471 92.79 -8.73 31.57
C ALA A 471 91.56 -8.70 32.52
N SER A 472 91.76 -8.26 33.76
CA SER A 472 90.67 -8.10 34.74
C SER A 472 89.63 -7.09 34.26
N GLU A 473 90.07 -5.92 33.77
CA GLU A 473 89.19 -4.89 33.20
C GLU A 473 88.39 -5.42 32.00
N SER A 474 89.04 -6.19 31.13
CA SER A 474 88.37 -6.81 29.97
C SER A 474 87.30 -7.82 30.40
N VAL A 475 87.59 -8.65 31.42
CA VAL A 475 86.63 -9.61 31.96
C VAL A 475 85.46 -8.92 32.66
N GLU A 476 85.70 -7.82 33.37
CA GLU A 476 84.65 -6.99 33.95
C GLU A 476 83.71 -6.43 32.87
N GLY A 477 84.26 -5.96 31.74
CA GLY A 477 83.49 -5.55 30.58
C GLY A 477 82.60 -6.67 30.01
N ILE A 478 83.12 -7.90 29.91
CA ILE A 478 82.34 -9.08 29.47
C ILE A 478 81.21 -9.40 30.46
N ARG A 479 81.48 -9.31 31.77
CA ARG A 479 80.49 -9.54 32.83
C ARG A 479 79.37 -8.52 32.76
N ALA A 480 79.71 -7.23 32.63
CA ALA A 480 78.74 -6.15 32.48
C ALA A 480 77.90 -6.32 31.20
N GLY A 481 78.53 -6.64 30.07
CA GLY A 481 77.85 -6.92 28.81
C GLY A 481 76.89 -8.12 28.93
N SER A 482 77.32 -9.19 29.58
CA SER A 482 76.47 -10.38 29.82
C SER A 482 75.24 -10.03 30.68
N SER A 483 75.40 -9.17 31.69
CA SER A 483 74.28 -8.68 32.49
C SER A 483 73.28 -7.87 31.67
N GLN A 484 73.76 -6.98 30.80
CA GLN A 484 72.90 -6.19 29.91
C GLN A 484 72.12 -7.10 28.94
N VAL A 485 72.76 -8.14 28.40
CA VAL A 485 72.08 -9.12 27.54
C VAL A 485 71.01 -9.87 28.32
N ILE A 486 71.26 -10.28 29.57
CA ILE A 486 70.25 -10.94 30.41
C ILE A 486 69.01 -10.06 30.58
N ASP A 487 69.19 -8.77 30.87
CA ASP A 487 68.08 -7.85 31.06
C ASP A 487 67.32 -7.57 29.75
N ALA A 488 68.03 -7.41 28.62
CA ALA A 488 67.43 -7.24 27.30
C ALA A 488 66.59 -8.46 26.90
N VAL A 489 67.12 -9.68 27.11
CA VAL A 489 66.41 -10.92 26.78
C VAL A 489 65.19 -11.12 27.71
N ARG A 490 65.25 -10.71 28.98
CA ARG A 490 64.08 -10.72 29.88
C ARG A 490 62.97 -9.81 29.34
N SER A 491 63.31 -8.61 28.88
CA SER A 491 62.35 -7.68 28.29
C SER A 491 61.70 -8.25 27.03
N ILE A 492 62.46 -8.96 26.17
CA ILE A 492 61.89 -9.69 25.03
C ILE A 492 60.87 -10.74 25.50
N GLY A 493 61.16 -11.46 26.58
CA GLY A 493 60.23 -12.43 27.17
C GLY A 493 58.90 -11.80 27.61
N GLU A 494 58.94 -10.61 28.21
CA GLU A 494 57.74 -9.85 28.60
C GLU A 494 56.91 -9.44 27.37
N VAL A 495 57.56 -8.92 26.32
CA VAL A 495 56.91 -8.57 25.05
C VAL A 495 56.26 -9.79 24.39
N LEU A 496 56.89 -10.97 24.44
CA LEU A 496 56.32 -12.20 23.90
C LEU A 496 55.06 -12.65 24.65
N GLN A 497 55.00 -12.44 25.97
CA GLN A 497 53.79 -12.73 26.76
C GLN A 497 52.62 -11.82 26.34
N GLU A 498 52.88 -10.53 26.14
CA GLU A 498 51.88 -9.60 25.61
C GLU A 498 51.44 -9.99 24.20
N GLN A 499 52.39 -10.35 23.33
CA GLN A 499 52.12 -10.76 21.96
C GLN A 499 51.29 -12.06 21.91
N SER A 500 51.56 -13.03 22.79
CA SER A 500 50.74 -14.26 22.92
C SER A 500 49.30 -13.94 23.34
N SER A 501 49.13 -13.02 24.29
CA SER A 501 47.79 -12.55 24.69
C SER A 501 47.05 -11.88 23.53
N ALA A 502 47.73 -10.99 22.79
CA ALA A 502 47.18 -10.32 21.61
C ALA A 502 46.81 -11.31 20.49
N THR A 503 47.65 -12.31 20.22
CA THR A 503 47.36 -13.35 19.22
C THR A 503 46.11 -14.16 19.60
N ARG A 504 45.94 -14.54 20.87
CA ARG A 504 44.72 -15.22 21.35
C ARG A 504 43.47 -14.36 21.20
N GLU A 505 43.58 -13.04 21.40
CA GLU A 505 42.50 -12.09 21.12
C GLU A 505 42.15 -12.04 19.62
N ILE A 506 43.16 -11.99 18.74
CA ILE A 506 42.98 -12.02 17.29
C ILE A 506 42.21 -13.28 16.88
N VAL A 507 42.63 -14.46 17.37
CA VAL A 507 41.95 -15.74 17.07
C VAL A 507 40.47 -15.68 17.48
N ARG A 508 40.15 -15.13 18.66
CA ARG A 508 38.77 -15.02 19.13
C ARG A 508 37.94 -14.07 18.25
N ARG A 509 38.53 -12.97 17.79
CA ARG A 509 37.87 -12.02 16.87
C ARG A 509 37.65 -12.63 15.49
N VAL A 510 38.63 -13.38 14.98
CA VAL A 510 38.50 -14.11 13.70
C VAL A 510 37.36 -15.11 13.76
N HIS A 511 37.20 -15.83 14.88
CA HIS A 511 36.05 -16.72 15.09
C HIS A 511 34.71 -15.97 15.06
N SER A 512 34.61 -14.83 15.75
CA SER A 512 33.38 -14.02 15.74
C SER A 512 33.05 -13.47 14.34
N VAL A 513 34.06 -13.08 13.55
CA VAL A 513 33.88 -12.69 12.15
C VAL A 513 33.37 -13.88 11.33
N SER A 514 33.92 -15.09 11.52
CA SER A 514 33.46 -16.32 10.86
C SER A 514 31.98 -16.61 11.10
N GLU A 515 31.51 -16.49 12.35
CA GLU A 515 30.10 -16.64 12.71
C GLU A 515 29.23 -15.59 12.00
N GLY A 516 29.69 -14.33 11.99
CA GLY A 516 29.02 -13.23 11.29
C GLY A 516 28.93 -13.46 9.78
N THR A 517 29.99 -13.96 9.15
CA THR A 517 30.01 -14.33 7.73
C THR A 517 29.01 -15.44 7.41
N THR A 518 28.93 -16.46 8.26
CA THR A 518 27.95 -17.55 8.11
C THR A 518 26.52 -17.03 8.21
N ALA A 519 26.25 -16.16 9.18
CA ALA A 519 24.94 -15.52 9.35
C ALA A 519 24.57 -14.62 8.16
N LEU A 520 25.54 -13.89 7.60
CA LEU A 520 25.36 -13.06 6.41
C LEU A 520 25.00 -13.90 5.19
N SER A 521 25.72 -15.00 4.94
CA SER A 521 25.42 -15.93 3.85
C SER A 521 24.00 -16.49 3.95
N ALA A 522 23.59 -16.94 5.14
CA ALA A 522 22.22 -17.41 5.37
C ALA A 522 21.16 -16.31 5.16
N SER A 523 21.47 -15.06 5.53
CA SER A 523 20.58 -13.92 5.31
C SER A 523 20.45 -13.57 3.82
N ALA A 524 21.56 -13.60 3.09
CA ALA A 524 21.58 -13.41 1.65
C ALA A 524 20.70 -14.45 0.94
N ALA A 525 20.80 -15.73 1.31
CA ALA A 525 19.96 -16.78 0.76
C ALA A 525 18.46 -16.53 1.00
N ARG A 526 18.06 -16.15 2.22
CA ARG A 526 16.66 -15.81 2.54
C ARG A 526 16.15 -14.58 1.78
N ASN A 527 17.01 -13.58 1.58
CA ASN A 527 16.65 -12.38 0.82
C ASN A 527 16.47 -12.71 -0.67
N ALA A 528 17.30 -13.59 -1.24
CA ALA A 528 17.13 -14.07 -2.60
C ALA A 528 15.82 -14.83 -2.79
N GLU A 529 15.45 -15.70 -1.85
CA GLU A 529 14.16 -16.41 -1.85
C GLU A 529 12.99 -15.43 -1.73
N SER A 530 13.07 -14.46 -0.82
CA SER A 530 12.04 -13.43 -0.64
C SER A 530 11.87 -12.58 -1.89
N ALA A 531 12.97 -12.19 -2.54
CA ALA A 531 12.96 -11.48 -3.81
C ALA A 531 12.28 -12.28 -4.93
N ALA A 532 12.57 -13.58 -5.03
CA ALA A 532 11.90 -14.46 -5.99
C ALA A 532 10.39 -14.56 -5.70
N GLY A 533 10.00 -14.62 -4.42
CA GLY A 533 8.60 -14.60 -4.00
C GLY A 533 7.88 -13.31 -4.39
N LEU A 534 8.52 -12.14 -4.17
CA LEU A 534 7.98 -10.83 -4.55
C LEU A 534 7.86 -10.67 -6.07
N ASP A 535 8.86 -11.12 -6.84
CA ASP A 535 8.81 -11.08 -8.31
C ASP A 535 7.66 -11.96 -8.85
N GLN A 536 7.44 -13.14 -8.25
CA GLN A 536 6.32 -14.01 -8.61
C GLN A 536 4.96 -13.40 -8.24
N LEU A 537 4.87 -12.73 -7.08
CA LEU A 537 3.68 -12.01 -6.66
C LEU A 537 3.38 -10.85 -7.63
N ALA A 538 4.38 -10.06 -8.00
CA ALA A 538 4.27 -8.99 -8.98
C ALA A 538 3.76 -9.53 -10.33
N LYS A 539 4.34 -10.62 -10.85
CA LYS A 539 3.86 -11.28 -12.09
C LYS A 539 2.43 -11.81 -11.99
N THR A 540 1.98 -12.17 -10.80
CA THR A 540 0.62 -12.65 -10.57
C THR A 540 -0.37 -11.49 -10.54
N LEU A 541 -0.04 -10.41 -9.82
CA LEU A 541 -0.84 -9.19 -9.78
C LEU A 541 -0.91 -8.51 -11.15
N ASP A 542 0.19 -8.52 -11.90
CA ASP A 542 0.24 -8.01 -13.27
C ASP A 542 -0.77 -8.77 -14.15
N ARG A 543 -0.72 -10.10 -14.15
CA ARG A 543 -1.70 -10.95 -14.86
C ARG A 543 -3.15 -10.71 -14.43
N LEU A 544 -3.41 -10.51 -13.14
CA LEU A 544 -4.75 -10.20 -12.63
C LEU A 544 -5.23 -8.83 -13.10
N SER A 545 -4.36 -7.82 -13.09
CA SER A 545 -4.65 -6.47 -13.57
C SER A 545 -4.77 -6.42 -15.10
N ALA A 546 -4.07 -7.29 -15.83
CA ALA A 546 -4.12 -7.42 -17.29
C ALA A 546 -5.51 -7.85 -17.80
N ARG A 547 -6.32 -8.49 -16.94
CA ARG A 547 -7.72 -8.81 -17.25
C ARG A 547 -8.56 -7.55 -17.48
N PHE A 548 -8.18 -6.42 -16.88
CA PHE A 548 -8.85 -5.14 -17.07
C PHE A 548 -8.22 -4.36 -18.23
N ARG A 549 -9.01 -3.96 -19.22
CA ARG A 549 -8.56 -3.16 -20.36
C ARG A 549 -8.75 -1.69 -20.04
N LEU A 550 -7.66 -0.92 -20.07
CA LEU A 550 -7.65 0.52 -19.79
C LEU A 550 -7.58 1.37 -21.07
N GLY A 551 -7.08 0.82 -22.18
CA GLY A 551 -6.94 1.52 -23.45
C GLY A 551 -6.49 0.57 -24.56
#